data_AF-A0A9P4GME6-F1
#
_entry.id   AF-A0A9P4GME6-F1
#
_cell.length_a   1.000
_cell.length_b   1.000
_cell.length_c   1.000
_cell.angle_alpha   90.00
_cell.angle_beta   90.00
_cell.angle_gamma   90.00
#
_symmetry.space_group_name_H-M   'P 1'
#
loop_
_entity.id
_entity.type
_entity.pdbx_description
1 polymer ?
#
loop_
_entity_poly.entity_id
_entity_poly.type
_entity_poly.pdbx_seq_one_letter_code
_entity_poly.pdbx_strand_id
1 'polypeptide(L)'
;MQPPTSPRDCDSPSAKNRKRVAEPLSPPAPANDNETPRILRRHQHRHRNVAAAIWGPDIASPRTPAATSPALKQPFNIYKALLRHPNLFFQFALRLPYPAIIDLYAIDKEFHYRLNKYSVSLIHDYARYHAPLAGYIFSWILYPNLCISDPMLRPMDGREWLARDVPGFRWIGMVLWRERVVKSILTRLAIEGHRVPEGTIGALMKFWCLMEMNTTALRQAFLQDGDIWTNADIINLQLFLVKLDMRFANPILGNGICELSHMLLTQKSLSTLWKILCGKLEFDYDETTEMVVRTYLTEDLDIDDQPWLDDEVDTGVPEEEWGILCREGWQMNGRRMEPAVDMVISEGIRRGLNVHQHYLDFVLYGYVDPCTGRNLPAPRHLRRNNGVVMPREGWPGKLLSDRMVEKLDDEFGVRRLRNEDEMDTSS
;
A
#
# COMPACT_ATOMS: atom_id res chain seq x y z
N MET A 1 -1.26 -21.93 -58.22
CA MET A 1 -2.36 -21.33 -59.02
C MET A 1 -2.54 -19.90 -58.55
N GLN A 2 -2.64 -19.01 -59.53
CA GLN A 2 -2.28 -17.58 -59.51
C GLN A 2 -3.51 -16.68 -59.22
N PRO A 3 -3.32 -15.35 -59.04
CA PRO A 3 -3.94 -14.51 -58.00
C PRO A 3 -4.91 -13.46 -58.61
N PRO A 4 -5.48 -12.50 -57.85
CA PRO A 4 -6.19 -11.40 -58.47
C PRO A 4 -5.23 -10.29 -58.92
N THR A 5 -5.38 -9.93 -60.18
CA THR A 5 -4.70 -8.87 -60.94
C THR A 5 -5.40 -7.52 -60.79
N SER A 6 -4.61 -6.47 -60.57
CA SER A 6 -4.74 -5.18 -61.29
C SER A 6 -3.82 -5.24 -62.54
N PRO A 7 -3.77 -4.32 -63.55
CA PRO A 7 -4.12 -2.88 -63.53
C PRO A 7 -4.60 -2.24 -64.89
N ARG A 8 -4.69 -0.89 -64.91
CA ARG A 8 -4.54 0.11 -66.02
C ARG A 8 -5.74 0.67 -66.80
N ASP A 9 -6.06 1.93 -66.46
CA ASP A 9 -5.91 3.21 -67.19
C ASP A 9 -6.05 3.31 -68.73
N CYS A 10 -6.81 4.35 -69.13
CA CYS A 10 -6.67 5.34 -70.24
C CYS A 10 -8.09 5.88 -70.57
N ASP A 11 -8.42 7.14 -70.84
CA ASP A 11 -7.76 8.45 -70.85
C ASP A 11 -8.85 9.56 -70.88
N SER A 12 -8.47 10.81 -70.56
CA SER A 12 -9.33 12.00 -70.35
C SER A 12 -9.72 12.74 -71.67
N PRO A 13 -10.54 13.85 -71.71
CA PRO A 13 -10.23 15.19 -71.15
C PRO A 13 -11.52 15.93 -70.60
N SER A 14 -11.60 17.14 -70.04
CA SER A 14 -10.75 18.34 -69.96
C SER A 14 -11.16 19.26 -68.78
N ALA A 15 -10.16 19.83 -68.11
CA ALA A 15 -10.06 21.20 -67.58
C ALA A 15 -11.26 21.91 -66.89
N LYS A 16 -11.14 22.12 -65.57
CA LYS A 16 -11.16 23.47 -64.94
C LYS A 16 -10.41 23.43 -63.61
N ASN A 17 -9.13 23.82 -63.68
CA ASN A 17 -8.23 24.05 -62.56
C ASN A 17 -8.65 25.28 -61.74
N ARG A 18 -8.56 25.19 -60.41
CA ARG A 18 -8.10 26.30 -59.54
C ARG A 18 -7.52 25.77 -58.23
N LYS A 19 -6.22 25.47 -58.26
CA LYS A 19 -5.33 25.42 -57.10
C LYS A 19 -5.21 26.84 -56.52
N ARG A 20 -5.35 27.00 -55.21
CA ARG A 20 -4.92 28.23 -54.51
C ARG A 20 -3.41 28.16 -54.30
N VAL A 21 -2.70 29.03 -55.03
CA VAL A 21 -1.29 29.35 -54.85
C VAL A 21 -1.22 30.55 -53.90
N ALA A 22 -0.15 30.57 -53.08
CA ALA A 22 0.20 31.63 -52.16
C ALA A 22 0.32 33.00 -52.85
N GLU A 23 -0.23 34.03 -52.23
CA GLU A 23 0.02 35.43 -52.62
C GLU A 23 1.31 35.95 -51.97
N PRO A 24 2.06 36.86 -52.65
CA PRO A 24 3.23 37.50 -52.11
C PRO A 24 2.86 38.60 -51.10
N LEU A 25 3.47 38.53 -49.93
CA LEU A 25 3.43 39.55 -48.89
C LEU A 25 4.07 40.86 -49.37
N SER A 26 3.30 41.94 -49.40
CA SER A 26 3.82 43.32 -49.41
C SER A 26 4.52 43.64 -48.09
N PRO A 27 5.55 44.53 -48.07
CA PRO A 27 6.29 44.83 -46.85
C PRO A 27 5.43 45.60 -45.83
N PRO A 28 5.57 45.32 -44.51
CA PRO A 28 4.83 46.05 -43.50
C PRO A 28 5.43 47.44 -43.26
N ALA A 29 4.56 48.43 -43.11
CA ALA A 29 4.84 49.76 -42.56
C ALA A 29 5.23 49.68 -41.07
N PRO A 30 5.92 50.69 -40.50
CA PRO A 30 6.49 50.60 -39.16
C PRO A 30 5.42 50.54 -38.04
N ALA A 31 5.80 49.83 -36.98
CA ALA A 31 5.00 49.38 -35.85
C ALA A 31 4.34 50.51 -35.03
N ASN A 32 3.07 50.29 -34.65
CA ASN A 32 2.42 50.94 -33.52
C ASN A 32 2.33 49.95 -32.35
N ASP A 33 2.96 50.29 -31.24
CA ASP A 33 3.23 49.49 -30.03
C ASP A 33 1.99 49.15 -29.16
N ASN A 34 0.80 48.90 -29.73
CA ASN A 34 -0.44 48.80 -28.95
C ASN A 34 -1.29 47.52 -29.15
N GLU A 35 -0.75 46.44 -29.70
CA GLU A 35 -1.47 45.17 -29.81
C GLU A 35 -1.03 44.15 -28.75
N THR A 36 -1.40 44.41 -27.49
CA THR A 36 -1.60 43.33 -26.52
C THR A 36 -3.10 43.03 -26.42
N PRO A 37 -3.53 41.75 -26.41
CA PRO A 37 -4.96 41.42 -26.37
C PRO A 37 -5.61 41.95 -25.09
N ARG A 38 -6.57 42.86 -25.26
CA ARG A 38 -7.31 43.49 -24.17
C ARG A 38 -8.32 42.51 -23.57
N ILE A 39 -7.99 41.92 -22.42
CA ILE A 39 -8.87 41.06 -21.63
C ILE A 39 -10.09 41.90 -21.20
N LEU A 40 -11.26 41.63 -21.79
CA LEU A 40 -12.48 42.43 -21.54
C LEU A 40 -13.17 42.11 -20.21
N ARG A 41 -13.00 40.91 -19.63
CA ARG A 41 -13.48 40.54 -18.28
C ARG A 41 -12.87 39.20 -17.84
N ARG A 42 -12.36 39.14 -16.60
CA ARG A 42 -12.09 37.86 -15.90
C ARG A 42 -13.26 37.60 -14.97
N HIS A 43 -14.07 36.58 -15.23
CA HIS A 43 -15.00 36.07 -14.24
C HIS A 43 -14.19 35.37 -13.14
N GLN A 44 -13.97 36.08 -12.03
CA GLN A 44 -13.32 35.52 -10.86
C GLN A 44 -14.33 34.65 -10.11
N HIS A 45 -14.30 33.33 -10.30
CA HIS A 45 -14.87 32.38 -9.33
C HIS A 45 -13.94 32.25 -8.10
N ARG A 46 -13.55 33.39 -7.52
CA ARG A 46 -13.02 33.42 -6.16
C ARG A 46 -14.21 33.62 -5.25
N HIS A 47 -14.58 32.59 -4.49
CA HIS A 47 -15.21 32.85 -3.20
C HIS A 47 -14.32 33.87 -2.48
N ARG A 48 -14.93 35.00 -2.11
CA ARG A 48 -14.26 36.13 -1.44
C ARG A 48 -13.43 35.54 -0.29
N ASN A 49 -12.13 35.74 -0.33
CA ASN A 49 -11.22 35.24 0.69
C ASN A 49 -11.59 35.97 2.00
N VAL A 50 -12.42 35.35 2.85
CA VAL A 50 -12.92 35.98 4.10
C VAL A 50 -11.75 36.34 5.02
N ALA A 51 -10.63 35.61 4.91
CA ALA A 51 -9.37 35.95 5.56
C ALA A 51 -8.83 37.33 5.13
N ALA A 52 -9.02 37.77 3.88
CA ALA A 52 -8.61 39.11 3.43
C ALA A 52 -9.51 40.23 3.97
N ALA A 53 -10.78 39.92 4.29
CA ALA A 53 -11.69 40.87 4.91
C ALA A 53 -11.41 41.06 6.42
N ILE A 54 -10.90 40.02 7.08
CA ILE A 54 -10.51 40.07 8.50
C ILE A 54 -9.06 40.57 8.68
N TRP A 55 -8.18 40.38 7.68
CA TRP A 55 -6.74 40.68 7.79
C TRP A 55 -6.25 41.81 6.87
N GLY A 56 -7.17 42.61 6.32
CA GLY A 56 -6.90 43.85 5.61
C GLY A 56 -6.30 43.69 4.20
N PRO A 57 -6.54 44.65 3.28
CA PRO A 57 -5.68 44.81 2.12
C PRO A 57 -4.30 45.27 2.60
N ASP A 58 -3.24 44.96 1.84
CA ASP A 58 -1.95 45.64 1.99
C ASP A 58 -2.22 47.15 2.11
N ILE A 59 -2.01 47.70 3.29
CA ILE A 59 -2.21 49.12 3.54
C ILE A 59 -1.10 49.84 2.78
N ALA A 60 -1.46 50.42 1.63
CA ALA A 60 -0.77 51.56 1.09
C ALA A 60 -0.74 52.63 2.20
N SER A 61 0.46 52.88 2.72
CA SER A 61 0.69 53.84 3.79
C SER A 61 0.09 55.19 3.42
N PRO A 62 -0.77 55.80 4.25
CA PRO A 62 -1.13 57.20 4.05
C PRO A 62 0.15 58.03 4.20
N ARG A 63 0.43 58.86 3.19
CA ARG A 63 1.45 59.90 3.24
C ARG A 63 1.03 60.94 4.28
N THR A 64 1.34 60.64 5.53
CA THR A 64 1.39 61.59 6.64
C THR A 64 2.85 61.59 7.10
N PRO A 65 3.53 62.74 7.26
CA PRO A 65 4.90 62.76 7.75
C PRO A 65 4.88 62.39 9.24
N ALA A 66 4.89 61.08 9.50
CA ALA A 66 4.92 60.52 10.83
C ALA A 66 6.35 60.56 11.36
N ALA A 67 6.48 61.09 12.57
CA ALA A 67 7.71 61.14 13.35
C ALA A 67 8.43 59.78 13.35
N THR A 68 9.75 59.86 13.21
CA THR A 68 10.74 58.77 13.22
C THR A 68 10.67 58.00 14.54
N SER A 69 9.70 57.09 14.65
CA SER A 69 9.65 56.10 15.72
C SER A 69 10.69 55.03 15.34
N PRO A 70 11.69 54.72 16.18
CA PRO A 70 12.65 53.67 15.86
C PRO A 70 11.86 52.36 15.75
N ALA A 71 11.87 51.74 14.57
CA ALA A 71 11.28 50.43 14.36
C ALA A 71 11.86 49.49 15.42
N LEU A 72 11.03 49.07 16.37
CA LEU A 72 11.39 48.08 17.39
C LEU A 72 11.90 46.85 16.63
N LYS A 73 13.23 46.60 16.70
CA LYS A 73 13.86 45.45 16.06
C LYS A 73 13.16 44.22 16.62
N GLN A 74 12.38 43.53 15.78
CA GLN A 74 11.73 42.29 16.20
C GLN A 74 12.80 41.34 16.74
N PRO A 75 12.56 40.70 17.90
CA PRO A 75 13.51 39.75 18.45
C PRO A 75 13.78 38.64 17.44
N PHE A 76 15.05 38.25 17.31
CA PHE A 76 15.45 37.19 16.40
C PHE A 76 14.69 35.90 16.74
N ASN A 77 13.89 35.40 15.79
CA ASN A 77 13.17 34.16 15.93
C ASN A 77 13.87 33.08 15.07
N ILE A 78 14.55 32.15 15.75
CA ILE A 78 15.31 31.08 15.10
C ILE A 78 14.43 30.20 14.19
N TYR A 79 13.20 29.91 14.61
CA TYR A 79 12.28 29.11 13.81
C TYR A 79 11.94 29.83 12.50
N LYS A 80 11.60 31.12 12.57
CA LYS A 80 11.35 31.93 11.37
C LYS A 80 12.59 32.09 10.49
N ALA A 81 13.78 32.19 11.08
CA ALA A 81 15.03 32.19 10.32
C ALA A 81 15.26 30.86 9.58
N LEU A 82 15.02 29.71 10.24
CA LEU A 82 15.10 28.37 9.64
C LEU A 82 14.09 28.21 8.49
N LEU A 83 12.84 28.63 8.72
CA LEU A 83 11.83 28.60 7.67
C LEU A 83 12.26 29.43 6.47
N ARG A 84 12.85 30.60 6.69
CA ARG A 84 13.24 31.53 5.63
C ARG A 84 14.47 31.11 4.83
N HIS A 85 15.36 30.37 5.47
CA HIS A 85 16.60 29.94 4.84
C HIS A 85 16.34 28.93 3.71
N PRO A 86 16.90 29.14 2.51
CA PRO A 86 16.58 28.33 1.31
C PRO A 86 16.92 26.85 1.50
N ASN A 87 18.03 26.52 2.17
CA ASN A 87 18.49 25.13 2.29
C ASN A 87 18.10 24.44 3.60
N LEU A 88 17.87 25.22 4.67
CA LEU A 88 17.62 24.64 5.99
C LEU A 88 16.15 24.25 6.15
N PHE A 89 15.25 24.95 5.46
CA PHE A 89 13.82 24.62 5.45
C PHE A 89 13.56 23.16 5.03
N PHE A 90 14.19 22.69 3.95
CA PHE A 90 14.00 21.32 3.48
C PHE A 90 14.50 20.29 4.49
N GLN A 91 15.70 20.48 5.04
CA GLN A 91 16.27 19.58 6.03
C GLN A 91 15.46 19.57 7.34
N PHE A 92 14.90 20.72 7.71
CA PHE A 92 13.99 20.85 8.84
C PHE A 92 12.69 20.06 8.57
N ALA A 93 12.01 20.34 7.45
CA ALA A 93 10.73 19.71 7.12
C ALA A 93 10.85 18.19 6.99
N LEU A 94 11.91 17.68 6.36
CA LEU A 94 12.16 16.24 6.18
C LEU A 94 12.40 15.48 7.49
N ARG A 95 12.83 16.15 8.56
CA ARG A 95 13.11 15.50 9.86
C ARG A 95 11.97 15.57 10.84
N LEU A 96 10.89 16.29 10.50
CA LEU A 96 9.73 16.39 11.36
C LEU A 96 8.99 15.04 11.42
N PRO A 97 8.58 14.59 12.62
CA PRO A 97 7.63 13.49 12.73
C PRO A 97 6.34 13.79 11.95
N TYR A 98 5.69 12.74 11.45
CA TYR A 98 4.47 12.88 10.63
C TYR A 98 3.35 13.71 11.28
N PRO A 99 3.03 13.56 12.58
CA PRO A 99 2.06 14.44 13.23
C PRO A 99 2.52 15.91 13.26
N ALA A 100 3.80 16.13 13.59
CA ALA A 100 4.34 17.49 13.75
C ALA A 100 4.41 18.27 12.44
N ILE A 101 4.68 17.62 11.29
CA ILE A 101 4.66 18.30 9.99
C ILE A 101 3.24 18.71 9.60
N ILE A 102 2.23 17.91 9.93
CA ILE A 102 0.82 18.23 9.72
C ILE A 102 0.40 19.38 10.63
N ASP A 103 0.76 19.33 11.91
CA ASP A 103 0.45 20.39 12.87
C ASP A 103 1.06 21.72 12.43
N LEU A 104 2.34 21.73 12.03
CA LEU A 104 3.00 22.93 11.53
C LEU A 104 2.40 23.44 10.20
N TYR A 105 1.94 22.53 9.34
CA TYR A 105 1.22 22.88 8.12
C TYR A 105 -0.15 23.53 8.40
N ALA A 106 -0.82 23.13 9.48
CA ALA A 106 -2.11 23.69 9.88
C ALA A 106 -1.98 25.00 10.70
N ILE A 107 -0.96 25.11 11.54
CA ILE A 107 -0.81 26.21 12.51
C ILE A 107 -0.04 27.41 11.90
N ASP A 108 1.08 27.17 11.21
CA ASP A 108 1.97 28.25 10.77
C ASP A 108 1.78 28.62 9.29
N LYS A 109 1.34 29.86 9.05
CA LYS A 109 1.09 30.38 7.70
C LYS A 109 2.33 30.37 6.79
N GLU A 110 3.52 30.62 7.34
CA GLU A 110 4.75 30.70 6.56
C GLU A 110 5.26 29.31 6.19
N PHE A 111 5.18 28.36 7.12
CA PHE A 111 5.43 26.95 6.86
C PHE A 111 4.47 26.40 5.80
N HIS A 112 3.17 26.65 5.96
CA HIS A 112 2.13 26.26 5.01
C HIS A 112 2.44 26.76 3.59
N TYR A 113 2.73 28.05 3.44
CA TYR A 113 3.05 28.63 2.13
C TYR A 113 4.31 28.02 1.50
N ARG A 114 5.39 27.85 2.28
CA ARG A 114 6.63 27.27 1.76
C ARG A 114 6.48 25.80 1.38
N LEU A 115 5.73 25.03 2.16
CA LEU A 115 5.44 23.65 1.84
C LEU A 115 4.63 23.54 0.56
N ASN A 116 3.57 24.35 0.40
CA ASN A 116 2.78 24.38 -0.84
C ASN A 116 3.63 24.76 -2.05
N LYS A 117 4.58 25.70 -1.91
CA LYS A 117 5.49 26.10 -3.00
C LYS A 117 6.34 24.94 -3.52
N TYR A 118 6.70 23.99 -2.67
CA TYR A 118 7.56 22.84 -3.00
C TYR A 118 6.86 21.50 -2.73
N SER A 119 5.52 21.46 -2.83
CA SER A 119 4.70 20.34 -2.37
C SER A 119 5.14 19.00 -2.99
N VAL A 120 5.27 18.94 -4.32
CA VAL A 120 5.65 17.71 -5.03
C VAL A 120 6.97 17.14 -4.54
N SER A 121 8.03 17.96 -4.55
CA SER A 121 9.37 17.50 -4.18
C SER A 121 9.44 17.17 -2.69
N LEU A 122 8.86 18.02 -1.83
CA LEU A 122 8.97 17.85 -0.39
C LEU A 122 8.16 16.63 0.09
N ILE A 123 6.97 16.40 -0.45
CA ILE A 123 6.15 15.22 -0.11
C ILE A 123 6.83 13.93 -0.57
N HIS A 124 7.39 13.92 -1.79
CA HIS A 124 8.12 12.77 -2.31
C HIS A 124 9.39 12.49 -1.51
N ASP A 125 10.20 13.52 -1.24
CA ASP A 125 11.43 13.40 -0.45
C ASP A 125 11.13 13.00 1.00
N TYR A 126 10.01 13.45 1.56
CA TYR A 126 9.56 13.07 2.90
C TYR A 126 9.24 11.57 2.95
N ALA A 127 8.49 11.05 1.98
CA ALA A 127 8.22 9.62 1.88
C ALA A 127 9.52 8.82 1.68
N ARG A 128 10.42 9.28 0.80
CA ARG A 128 11.73 8.64 0.57
C ARG A 128 12.62 8.62 1.82
N TYR A 129 12.57 9.67 2.64
CA TYR A 129 13.35 9.77 3.87
C TYR A 129 12.81 8.85 4.98
N HIS A 130 11.49 8.82 5.18
CA HIS A 130 10.89 8.05 6.27
C HIS A 130 10.58 6.59 5.92
N ALA A 131 10.33 6.30 4.64
CA ALA A 131 9.85 5.00 4.16
C ALA A 131 10.32 4.74 2.72
N PRO A 132 11.65 4.56 2.49
CA PRO A 132 12.23 4.52 1.14
C PRO A 132 11.64 3.43 0.25
N LEU A 133 11.46 2.22 0.79
CA LEU A 133 10.92 1.09 0.04
C LEU A 133 9.41 1.23 -0.20
N ALA A 134 8.66 1.60 0.84
CA ALA A 134 7.20 1.72 0.75
C ALA A 134 6.78 2.91 -0.12
N GLY A 135 7.49 4.04 -0.06
CA GLY A 135 7.21 5.19 -0.91
C GLY A 135 7.49 4.93 -2.41
N TYR A 136 8.40 4.00 -2.70
CA TYR A 136 8.64 3.53 -4.07
C TYR A 136 7.53 2.58 -4.56
N ILE A 137 7.16 1.58 -3.74
CA ILE A 137 6.15 0.56 -4.10
C ILE A 137 4.74 1.15 -4.16
N PHE A 138 4.34 1.91 -3.14
CA PHE A 138 3.03 2.56 -3.06
C PHE A 138 3.05 3.93 -3.76
N SER A 139 3.41 3.93 -5.04
CA SER A 139 3.46 5.16 -5.84
C SER A 139 2.11 5.88 -5.83
N TRP A 140 2.12 7.19 -5.64
CA TRP A 140 0.92 8.02 -5.57
C TRP A 140 0.07 7.97 -6.85
N ILE A 141 0.68 7.59 -7.98
CA ILE A 141 -0.01 7.37 -9.26
C ILE A 141 -1.06 6.26 -9.15
N LEU A 142 -0.80 5.25 -8.32
CA LEU A 142 -1.74 4.15 -8.03
C LEU A 142 -2.88 4.60 -7.11
N TYR A 143 -2.75 5.76 -6.46
CA TYR A 143 -3.67 6.27 -5.44
C TYR A 143 -4.13 7.71 -5.76
N PRO A 144 -4.78 7.95 -6.91
CA PRO A 144 -5.22 9.29 -7.31
C PRO A 144 -6.21 9.91 -6.31
N ASN A 145 -6.99 9.09 -5.62
CA ASN A 145 -7.91 9.50 -4.55
C ASN A 145 -7.22 10.10 -3.30
N LEU A 146 -5.91 9.91 -3.15
CA LEU A 146 -5.11 10.48 -2.06
C LEU A 146 -4.29 11.70 -2.51
N CYS A 147 -4.40 12.07 -3.78
CA CYS A 147 -3.78 13.25 -4.35
C CYS A 147 -4.68 14.48 -4.18
N ILE A 148 -4.05 15.64 -4.23
CA ILE A 148 -4.71 16.95 -4.22
C ILE A 148 -4.29 17.71 -5.46
N SER A 149 -5.12 18.62 -5.94
CA SER A 149 -4.69 19.55 -6.99
C SER A 149 -3.55 20.42 -6.46
N ASP A 150 -2.54 20.68 -7.30
CA ASP A 150 -1.35 21.42 -6.91
C ASP A 150 -1.75 22.76 -6.24
N PRO A 151 -1.34 23.01 -4.98
CA PRO A 151 -1.74 24.22 -4.27
C PRO A 151 -1.20 25.50 -4.92
N MET A 152 -0.18 25.39 -5.78
CA MET A 152 0.35 26.49 -6.59
C MET A 152 -0.30 26.58 -7.97
N LEU A 153 -1.31 25.74 -8.26
CA LEU A 153 -2.07 25.70 -9.51
C LEU A 153 -1.16 25.60 -10.74
N ARG A 154 -0.09 24.81 -10.62
CA ARG A 154 0.82 24.57 -11.74
C ARG A 154 0.09 23.75 -12.80
N PRO A 155 0.20 24.14 -14.08
CA PRO A 155 -0.51 23.46 -15.16
C PRO A 155 -0.04 22.02 -15.29
N MET A 156 -0.95 21.16 -15.75
CA MET A 156 -0.66 19.79 -16.14
C MET A 156 0.03 19.77 -17.51
N ASP A 157 0.93 18.82 -17.72
CA ASP A 157 1.62 18.64 -19.00
C ASP A 157 0.59 18.42 -20.11
N GLY A 158 0.62 19.31 -21.12
CA GLY A 158 -0.31 19.28 -22.26
C GLY A 158 -1.73 19.78 -21.98
N ARG A 159 -2.06 20.23 -20.76
CA ARG A 159 -3.37 20.81 -20.41
C ARG A 159 -3.21 22.02 -19.49
N GLU A 160 -2.90 23.16 -20.08
CA GLU A 160 -2.56 24.40 -19.35
C GLU A 160 -3.70 24.94 -18.45
N TRP A 161 -4.95 24.62 -18.77
CA TRP A 161 -6.12 25.06 -18.01
C TRP A 161 -6.44 24.19 -16.79
N LEU A 162 -5.75 23.06 -16.60
CA LEU A 162 -5.98 22.15 -15.48
C LEU A 162 -4.75 22.12 -14.56
N ALA A 163 -4.97 22.27 -13.26
CA ALA A 163 -3.91 22.09 -12.29
C ALA A 163 -3.54 20.60 -12.23
N ARG A 164 -2.25 20.28 -12.21
CA ARG A 164 -1.79 18.91 -12.01
C ARG A 164 -2.15 18.40 -10.61
N ASP A 165 -2.34 17.09 -10.49
CA ASP A 165 -2.49 16.44 -9.20
C ASP A 165 -1.14 16.10 -8.59
N VAL A 166 -1.04 16.24 -7.27
CA VAL A 166 0.17 16.03 -6.47
C VAL A 166 -0.15 15.18 -5.25
N PRO A 167 0.80 14.36 -4.78
CA PRO A 167 0.58 13.56 -3.57
C PRO A 167 0.30 14.47 -2.36
N GLY A 168 -0.72 14.13 -1.59
CA GLY A 168 -1.07 14.83 -0.35
C GLY A 168 -0.48 14.17 0.90
N PHE A 169 -0.68 14.81 2.06
CA PHE A 169 -0.33 14.19 3.36
C PHE A 169 -1.06 12.88 3.62
N ARG A 170 -2.28 12.71 3.09
CA ARG A 170 -3.03 11.45 3.19
C ARG A 170 -2.28 10.28 2.55
N TRP A 171 -1.62 10.52 1.41
CA TRP A 171 -0.77 9.52 0.75
C TRP A 171 0.45 9.19 1.63
N ILE A 172 1.16 10.17 2.18
CA ILE A 172 2.27 9.91 3.13
C ILE A 172 1.77 9.06 4.31
N GLY A 173 0.66 9.45 4.93
CA GLY A 173 0.07 8.73 6.05
C GLY A 173 -0.22 7.28 5.71
N MET A 174 -0.78 7.02 4.53
CA MET A 174 -1.00 5.67 4.02
C MET A 174 0.33 4.90 3.87
N VAL A 175 1.34 5.47 3.20
CA VAL A 175 2.64 4.81 2.98
C VAL A 175 3.30 4.42 4.31
N LEU A 176 3.40 5.37 5.24
CA LEU A 176 4.03 5.13 6.56
C LEU A 176 3.27 4.09 7.37
N TRP A 177 1.94 4.11 7.30
CA TRP A 177 1.11 3.16 8.01
C TRP A 177 1.21 1.75 7.42
N ARG A 178 1.16 1.59 6.09
CA ARG A 178 1.31 0.29 5.44
C ARG A 178 2.67 -0.34 5.69
N GLU A 179 3.74 0.46 5.65
CA GLU A 179 5.07 -0.04 6.02
C GLU A 179 5.10 -0.56 7.46
N ARG A 180 4.50 0.17 8.38
CA ARG A 180 4.39 -0.25 9.78
C ARG A 180 3.60 -1.55 9.90
N VAL A 181 2.49 -1.70 9.19
CA VAL A 181 1.66 -2.90 9.20
C VAL A 181 2.45 -4.11 8.69
N VAL A 182 3.08 -4.01 7.52
CA VAL A 182 3.92 -5.07 6.93
C VAL A 182 5.04 -5.48 7.88
N LYS A 183 5.81 -4.50 8.37
CA LYS A 183 6.89 -4.77 9.34
C LYS A 183 6.35 -5.41 10.62
N SER A 184 5.18 -5.00 11.08
CA SER A 184 4.55 -5.57 12.28
C SER A 184 4.12 -7.02 12.06
N ILE A 185 3.53 -7.37 10.92
CA ILE A 185 3.17 -8.76 10.56
C ILE A 185 4.43 -9.63 10.63
N LEU A 186 5.48 -9.24 9.91
CA LEU A 186 6.72 -10.02 9.86
C LEU A 186 7.43 -10.09 11.22
N THR A 187 7.36 -9.02 12.02
CA THR A 187 7.92 -9.02 13.38
C THR A 187 7.15 -9.99 14.28
N ARG A 188 5.82 -10.06 14.18
CA ARG A 188 5.00 -10.99 14.97
C ARG A 188 5.33 -12.43 14.64
N LEU A 189 5.34 -12.77 13.35
CA LEU A 189 5.75 -14.08 12.87
C LEU A 189 7.16 -14.43 13.36
N ALA A 190 8.11 -13.50 13.24
CA ALA A 190 9.48 -13.74 13.69
C ALA A 190 9.60 -13.98 15.20
N ILE A 191 8.83 -13.27 16.04
CA ILE A 191 8.79 -13.48 17.49
C ILE A 191 8.32 -14.90 17.83
N GLU A 192 7.39 -15.43 17.05
CA GLU A 192 6.85 -16.78 17.20
C GLU A 192 7.72 -17.86 16.51
N GLY A 193 8.87 -17.48 15.95
CA GLY A 193 9.83 -18.40 15.32
C GLY A 193 9.68 -18.53 13.80
N HIS A 194 8.61 -17.97 13.22
CA HIS A 194 8.35 -17.98 11.79
C HIS A 194 9.07 -16.83 11.09
N ARG A 195 10.38 -16.99 10.83
CA ARG A 195 11.17 -15.95 10.14
C ARG A 195 11.06 -16.05 8.63
N VAL A 196 11.30 -14.92 7.99
CA VAL A 196 11.34 -14.77 6.54
C VAL A 196 12.57 -13.96 6.11
N PRO A 197 13.02 -14.07 4.84
CA PRO A 197 14.06 -13.20 4.29
C PRO A 197 13.70 -11.70 4.35
N GLU A 198 14.70 -10.82 4.35
CA GLU A 198 14.49 -9.37 4.36
C GLU A 198 13.70 -8.88 3.12
N GLY A 199 13.93 -9.52 1.97
CA GLY A 199 13.21 -9.24 0.72
C GLY A 199 11.69 -9.45 0.81
N THR A 200 11.20 -10.23 1.78
CA THR A 200 9.76 -10.44 2.00
C THR A 200 9.03 -9.15 2.36
N ILE A 201 9.71 -8.14 2.94
CA ILE A 201 9.10 -6.83 3.20
C ILE A 201 8.61 -6.21 1.89
N GLY A 202 9.45 -6.22 0.84
CA GLY A 202 9.11 -5.68 -0.47
C GLY A 202 8.03 -6.51 -1.17
N ALA A 203 8.18 -7.84 -1.14
CA ALA A 203 7.20 -8.76 -1.73
C ALA A 203 5.80 -8.57 -1.12
N LEU A 204 5.70 -8.44 0.21
CA LEU A 204 4.42 -8.27 0.90
C LEU A 204 3.79 -6.89 0.66
N MET A 205 4.60 -5.84 0.46
CA MET A 205 4.10 -4.53 0.03
C MET A 205 3.54 -4.56 -1.40
N LYS A 206 4.25 -5.23 -2.34
CA LYS A 206 3.77 -5.43 -3.72
C LYS A 206 2.50 -6.28 -3.73
N PHE A 207 2.44 -7.31 -2.88
CA PHE A 207 1.24 -8.12 -2.69
C PHE A 207 0.06 -7.28 -2.19
N TRP A 208 0.28 -6.34 -1.26
CA TRP A 208 -0.77 -5.42 -0.84
C TRP A 208 -1.30 -4.61 -2.03
N CYS A 209 -0.42 -4.08 -2.91
CA CYS A 209 -0.88 -3.40 -4.13
C CYS A 209 -1.76 -4.32 -4.99
N LEU A 210 -1.38 -5.60 -5.14
CA LEU A 210 -2.14 -6.60 -5.88
C LEU A 210 -3.53 -6.87 -5.27
N MET A 211 -3.65 -6.97 -3.94
CA MET A 211 -4.93 -7.15 -3.23
C MET A 211 -5.92 -6.02 -3.53
N GLU A 212 -5.42 -4.81 -3.74
CA GLU A 212 -6.22 -3.60 -4.02
C GLU A 212 -6.55 -3.42 -5.51
N MET A 213 -6.04 -4.28 -6.39
CA MET A 213 -6.43 -4.27 -7.80
C MET A 213 -7.77 -4.95 -7.97
N ASN A 214 -8.69 -4.26 -8.65
CA ASN A 214 -10.10 -4.63 -8.74
C ASN A 214 -10.47 -5.42 -10.01
N THR A 215 -9.51 -5.72 -10.88
CA THR A 215 -9.74 -6.51 -12.10
C THR A 215 -8.66 -7.55 -12.28
N THR A 216 -9.04 -8.70 -12.82
CA THR A 216 -8.12 -9.81 -13.10
C THR A 216 -7.06 -9.39 -14.11
N ALA A 217 -7.45 -8.64 -15.14
CA ALA A 217 -6.52 -8.15 -16.16
C ALA A 217 -5.42 -7.24 -15.56
N LEU A 218 -5.77 -6.35 -14.63
CA LEU A 218 -4.80 -5.47 -13.96
C LEU A 218 -3.87 -6.27 -13.05
N ARG A 219 -4.41 -7.21 -12.27
CA ARG A 219 -3.62 -8.12 -11.42
C ARG A 219 -2.62 -8.92 -12.25
N GLN A 220 -3.07 -9.48 -13.36
CA GLN A 220 -2.24 -10.27 -14.27
C GLN A 220 -1.14 -9.41 -14.91
N ALA A 221 -1.47 -8.23 -15.45
CA ALA A 221 -0.48 -7.33 -16.04
C ALA A 221 0.59 -6.89 -15.01
N PHE A 222 0.16 -6.61 -13.77
CA PHE A 222 1.07 -6.23 -12.69
C PHE A 222 2.00 -7.38 -12.28
N LEU A 223 1.49 -8.61 -12.19
CA LEU A 223 2.29 -9.80 -11.83
C LEU A 223 3.24 -10.26 -12.92
N GLN A 224 2.85 -10.12 -14.20
CA GLN A 224 3.68 -10.55 -15.32
C GLN A 224 4.88 -9.63 -15.56
N ASP A 225 4.82 -8.39 -15.08
CA ASP A 225 5.93 -7.44 -15.16
C ASP A 225 7.10 -7.90 -14.27
N GLY A 226 8.20 -8.30 -14.91
CA GLY A 226 9.41 -8.78 -14.25
C GLY A 226 10.23 -7.68 -13.57
N ASP A 227 10.05 -6.42 -13.95
CA ASP A 227 10.72 -5.28 -13.32
C ASP A 227 10.03 -4.93 -11.99
N ILE A 228 8.72 -5.16 -11.92
CA ILE A 228 7.94 -4.99 -10.69
C ILE A 228 8.07 -6.23 -9.80
N TRP A 229 7.76 -7.41 -10.33
CA TRP A 229 7.80 -8.68 -9.60
C TRP A 229 9.00 -9.51 -10.03
N THR A 230 10.02 -9.55 -9.18
CA THR A 230 11.19 -10.40 -9.40
C THR A 230 10.87 -11.85 -9.01
N ASN A 231 11.64 -12.81 -9.53
CA ASN A 231 11.51 -14.21 -9.12
C ASN A 231 11.73 -14.41 -7.61
N ALA A 232 12.61 -13.60 -7.02
CA ALA A 232 12.85 -13.60 -5.59
C ALA A 232 11.61 -13.13 -4.80
N ASP A 233 10.85 -12.16 -5.31
CA ASP A 233 9.61 -11.71 -4.65
C ASP A 233 8.57 -12.84 -4.58
N ILE A 234 8.41 -13.61 -5.66
CA ILE A 234 7.46 -14.73 -5.72
C ILE A 234 7.87 -15.84 -4.75
N ILE A 235 9.15 -16.22 -4.74
CA ILE A 235 9.69 -17.22 -3.81
C ILE A 235 9.53 -16.74 -2.35
N ASN A 236 9.86 -15.48 -2.07
CA ASN A 236 9.72 -14.89 -0.74
C ASN A 236 8.27 -14.84 -0.27
N LEU A 237 7.32 -14.58 -1.18
CA LEU A 237 5.90 -14.61 -0.83
C LEU A 237 5.44 -16.04 -0.54
N GLN A 238 5.83 -17.03 -1.36
CA GLN A 238 5.48 -18.43 -1.09
C GLN A 238 6.10 -18.97 0.21
N LEU A 239 7.33 -18.58 0.54
CA LEU A 239 7.92 -18.87 1.86
C LEU A 239 7.08 -18.24 2.97
N PHE A 240 6.65 -16.99 2.79
CA PHE A 240 5.76 -16.31 3.74
C PHE A 240 4.43 -17.04 3.91
N LEU A 241 3.81 -17.57 2.85
CA LEU A 241 2.59 -18.37 2.93
C LEU A 241 2.80 -19.61 3.81
N VAL A 242 3.85 -20.40 3.53
CA VAL A 242 4.19 -21.59 4.35
C VAL A 242 4.38 -21.21 5.81
N LYS A 243 5.09 -20.11 6.10
CA LYS A 243 5.30 -19.64 7.47
C LYS A 243 4.01 -19.18 8.15
N LEU A 244 3.11 -18.57 7.40
CA LEU A 244 1.82 -18.14 7.90
C LEU A 244 0.90 -19.34 8.19
N ASP A 245 0.91 -20.35 7.32
CA ASP A 245 0.17 -21.60 7.52
C ASP A 245 0.67 -22.33 8.76
N MET A 246 1.98 -22.49 8.91
CA MET A 246 2.58 -23.10 10.11
C MET A 246 2.17 -22.36 11.39
N ARG A 247 1.96 -21.05 11.32
CA ARG A 247 1.50 -20.24 12.45
C ARG A 247 0.03 -20.49 12.80
N PHE A 248 -0.85 -20.58 11.80
CA PHE A 248 -2.27 -20.85 12.04
C PHE A 248 -2.57 -22.30 12.37
N ALA A 249 -1.80 -23.24 11.80
CA ALA A 249 -1.85 -24.67 12.07
C ALA A 249 -1.26 -25.07 13.44
N ASN A 250 -0.62 -24.14 14.15
CA ASN A 250 -0.03 -24.44 15.46
C ASN A 250 -1.15 -24.85 16.44
N PRO A 251 -1.14 -26.08 17.01
CA PRO A 251 -2.23 -26.56 17.83
C PRO A 251 -2.35 -25.86 19.19
N ILE A 252 -1.32 -25.12 19.62
CA ILE A 252 -1.29 -24.47 20.94
C ILE A 252 -1.60 -22.97 20.84
N LEU A 253 -1.01 -22.29 19.83
CA LEU A 253 -1.11 -20.83 19.67
C LEU A 253 -1.84 -20.41 18.39
N GLY A 254 -2.05 -21.35 17.48
CA GLY A 254 -2.81 -21.15 16.26
C GLY A 254 -4.28 -21.40 16.49
N ASN A 255 -5.10 -20.86 15.60
CA ASN A 255 -6.54 -21.11 15.60
C ASN A 255 -6.88 -22.49 15.00
N GLY A 256 -5.88 -23.30 14.66
CA GLY A 256 -6.02 -24.71 14.27
C GLY A 256 -6.39 -24.96 12.80
N ILE A 257 -6.48 -23.92 11.97
CA ILE A 257 -6.99 -24.03 10.59
C ILE A 257 -5.99 -23.42 9.60
N CYS A 258 -5.44 -24.26 8.71
CA CYS A 258 -4.49 -23.82 7.67
C CYS A 258 -5.14 -22.86 6.65
N GLU A 259 -6.40 -23.10 6.29
CA GLU A 259 -7.13 -22.34 5.25
C GLU A 259 -7.44 -20.91 5.64
N LEU A 260 -7.28 -20.58 6.93
CA LEU A 260 -7.47 -19.23 7.45
C LEU A 260 -6.49 -18.23 6.80
N SER A 261 -5.28 -18.67 6.46
CA SER A 261 -4.30 -17.84 5.77
C SER A 261 -4.80 -17.40 4.40
N HIS A 262 -5.37 -18.33 3.63
CA HIS A 262 -5.87 -18.11 2.28
C HIS A 262 -7.03 -17.10 2.30
N MET A 263 -8.00 -17.32 3.18
CA MET A 263 -9.13 -16.40 3.37
C MET A 263 -8.66 -15.00 3.78
N LEU A 264 -7.67 -14.90 4.69
CA LEU A 264 -7.11 -13.62 5.14
C LEU A 264 -6.33 -12.87 4.07
N LEU A 265 -5.64 -13.58 3.19
CA LEU A 265 -4.88 -13.00 2.09
C LEU A 265 -5.75 -12.72 0.86
N THR A 266 -6.99 -13.22 0.84
CA THR A 266 -8.02 -12.89 -0.17
C THR A 266 -8.75 -11.58 0.15
N GLN A 267 -8.65 -11.08 1.39
CA GLN A 267 -9.20 -9.78 1.79
C GLN A 267 -8.64 -8.62 0.95
N LYS A 268 -9.29 -7.46 0.95
CA LYS A 268 -8.81 -6.27 0.21
C LYS A 268 -7.53 -5.65 0.78
N SER A 269 -7.09 -6.05 1.97
CA SER A 269 -6.00 -5.42 2.71
C SER A 269 -5.37 -6.35 3.73
N LEU A 270 -4.06 -6.22 3.94
CA LEU A 270 -3.32 -6.94 5.00
C LEU A 270 -3.67 -6.47 6.42
N SER A 271 -4.55 -5.49 6.56
CA SER A 271 -4.94 -4.93 7.85
C SER A 271 -5.69 -5.92 8.72
N THR A 272 -6.54 -6.75 8.12
CA THR A 272 -7.29 -7.80 8.84
C THR A 272 -6.34 -8.83 9.41
N LEU A 273 -5.45 -9.38 8.57
CA LEU A 273 -4.37 -10.26 8.99
C LEU A 273 -3.53 -9.65 10.14
N TRP A 274 -3.13 -8.39 9.99
CA TRP A 274 -2.37 -7.69 11.03
C TRP A 274 -3.11 -7.54 12.35
N LYS A 275 -4.42 -7.23 12.32
CA LYS A 275 -5.24 -7.12 13.52
C LYS A 275 -5.30 -8.47 14.26
N ILE A 276 -5.49 -9.56 13.53
CA ILE A 276 -5.55 -10.92 14.09
C ILE A 276 -4.22 -11.32 14.71
N LEU A 277 -3.11 -11.16 13.97
CA LEU A 277 -1.77 -11.46 14.50
C LEU A 277 -1.36 -10.57 15.67
N CYS A 278 -2.01 -9.41 15.85
CA CYS A 278 -1.80 -8.55 17.00
C CYS A 278 -2.75 -8.82 18.17
N GLY A 279 -3.71 -9.75 18.04
CA GLY A 279 -4.77 -9.97 19.05
C GLY A 279 -5.71 -8.77 19.19
N LYS A 280 -5.91 -7.99 18.11
CA LYS A 280 -6.86 -6.86 18.07
C LYS A 280 -8.21 -7.23 17.47
N LEU A 281 -8.27 -8.37 16.81
CA LEU A 281 -9.46 -8.99 16.27
C LEU A 281 -9.37 -10.45 16.68
N GLU A 282 -10.38 -10.92 17.41
CA GLU A 282 -10.52 -12.31 17.82
C GLU A 282 -11.50 -12.94 16.85
N PHE A 283 -11.23 -14.18 16.41
CA PHE A 283 -12.17 -14.87 15.55
C PHE A 283 -13.24 -15.54 16.39
N ASP A 284 -14.47 -15.11 16.16
CA ASP A 284 -15.66 -15.88 16.53
C ASP A 284 -16.21 -16.59 15.29
N TYR A 285 -17.07 -17.59 15.48
CA TYR A 285 -17.77 -18.28 14.40
C TYR A 285 -18.59 -17.30 13.57
N ASP A 286 -19.29 -16.36 14.21
CA ASP A 286 -20.11 -15.35 13.52
C ASP A 286 -19.25 -14.44 12.63
N GLU A 287 -18.17 -13.86 13.19
CA GLU A 287 -17.26 -12.98 12.43
C GLU A 287 -16.56 -13.73 11.29
N THR A 288 -16.21 -15.00 11.52
CA THR A 288 -15.54 -15.84 10.52
C THR A 288 -16.51 -16.19 9.39
N THR A 289 -17.74 -16.58 9.72
CA THR A 289 -18.81 -16.86 8.75
C THR A 289 -19.07 -15.66 7.86
N GLU A 290 -19.31 -14.50 8.47
CA GLU A 290 -19.58 -13.26 7.75
C GLU A 290 -18.43 -12.95 6.76
N MET A 291 -17.19 -13.17 7.17
CA MET A 291 -16.04 -12.96 6.29
C MET A 291 -15.90 -14.03 5.21
N VAL A 292 -16.15 -15.31 5.51
CA VAL A 292 -16.11 -16.42 4.54
C VAL A 292 -17.14 -16.19 3.44
N VAL A 293 -18.39 -15.88 3.81
CA VAL A 293 -19.51 -15.65 2.88
C VAL A 293 -19.25 -14.45 1.97
N ARG A 294 -18.66 -13.36 2.48
CA ARG A 294 -18.25 -12.22 1.62
C ARG A 294 -17.04 -12.53 0.73
N THR A 295 -16.21 -13.48 1.13
CA THR A 295 -14.95 -13.78 0.45
C THR A 295 -15.16 -14.69 -0.74
N TYR A 296 -15.76 -15.86 -0.51
CA TYR A 296 -15.87 -16.91 -1.51
C TYR A 296 -17.25 -16.90 -2.18
N LEU A 297 -17.29 -17.38 -3.42
CA LEU A 297 -18.57 -17.57 -4.10
C LEU A 297 -19.28 -18.79 -3.49
N THR A 298 -20.61 -18.77 -3.49
CA THR A 298 -21.47 -19.89 -3.06
C THR A 298 -21.06 -21.22 -3.70
N GLU A 299 -20.64 -21.21 -4.97
CA GLU A 299 -20.14 -22.40 -5.70
C GLU A 299 -18.79 -22.96 -5.18
N ASP A 300 -18.04 -22.17 -4.41
CA ASP A 300 -16.77 -22.57 -3.81
C ASP A 300 -16.93 -23.01 -2.34
N LEU A 301 -18.14 -22.91 -1.78
CA LEU A 301 -18.46 -23.29 -0.40
C LEU A 301 -19.10 -24.69 -0.32
N ASP A 302 -18.85 -25.39 0.77
CA ASP A 302 -19.42 -26.72 1.05
C ASP A 302 -20.82 -26.61 1.66
N ILE A 303 -21.79 -26.21 0.82
CA ILE A 303 -23.18 -25.99 1.23
C ILE A 303 -23.92 -27.31 1.46
N ASP A 304 -23.44 -28.41 0.87
CA ASP A 304 -24.01 -29.73 1.06
C ASP A 304 -23.87 -30.18 2.52
N ASP A 305 -22.69 -29.99 3.12
CA ASP A 305 -22.45 -30.30 4.53
C ASP A 305 -22.83 -29.13 5.46
N GLN A 306 -22.76 -27.88 4.99
CA GLN A 306 -23.02 -26.66 5.78
C GLN A 306 -24.08 -25.76 5.12
N PRO A 307 -25.37 -26.16 5.12
CA PRO A 307 -26.43 -25.45 4.38
C PRO A 307 -26.73 -24.05 4.90
N TRP A 308 -26.41 -23.78 6.17
CA TRP A 308 -26.59 -22.47 6.80
C TRP A 308 -25.67 -21.38 6.19
N LEU A 309 -24.66 -21.74 5.39
CA LEU A 309 -23.84 -20.77 4.65
C LEU A 309 -24.57 -20.13 3.46
N ASP A 310 -25.67 -20.73 3.00
CA ASP A 310 -26.52 -20.24 1.89
C ASP A 310 -27.84 -19.62 2.42
N ASP A 311 -27.85 -19.18 3.68
CA ASP A 311 -29.00 -18.52 4.30
C ASP A 311 -28.61 -17.13 4.84
N GLU A 312 -29.26 -16.08 4.32
CA GLU A 312 -29.06 -14.68 4.76
C GLU A 312 -29.42 -14.49 6.24
N VAL A 313 -30.41 -15.24 6.76
CA VAL A 313 -30.87 -15.11 8.15
C VAL A 313 -29.83 -15.68 9.11
N ASP A 314 -29.22 -16.81 8.76
CA ASP A 314 -28.22 -17.47 9.59
C ASP A 314 -26.86 -16.78 9.50
N THR A 315 -26.46 -16.32 8.31
CA THR A 315 -25.18 -15.64 8.10
C THR A 315 -25.19 -14.17 8.49
N GLY A 316 -26.36 -13.52 8.48
CA GLY A 316 -26.51 -12.08 8.69
C GLY A 316 -25.90 -11.22 7.58
N VAL A 317 -25.53 -11.80 6.44
CA VAL A 317 -24.92 -11.10 5.31
C VAL A 317 -25.93 -11.01 4.17
N PRO A 318 -26.23 -9.81 3.65
CA PRO A 318 -27.10 -9.67 2.49
C PRO A 318 -26.56 -10.41 1.27
N GLU A 319 -27.44 -11.05 0.49
CA GLU A 319 -27.06 -11.79 -0.74
C GLU A 319 -26.24 -10.94 -1.73
N GLU A 320 -26.45 -9.62 -1.74
CA GLU A 320 -25.71 -8.66 -2.58
C GLU A 320 -24.20 -8.62 -2.25
N GLU A 321 -23.82 -8.99 -1.03
CA GLU A 321 -22.44 -8.98 -0.55
C GLU A 321 -21.76 -10.36 -0.65
N TRP A 322 -22.49 -11.41 -1.05
CA TRP A 322 -21.97 -12.77 -1.12
C TRP A 322 -20.90 -12.93 -2.20
N GLY A 323 -19.75 -13.45 -1.80
CA GLY A 323 -18.57 -13.62 -2.64
C GLY A 323 -18.10 -12.35 -3.34
N ILE A 324 -18.45 -11.17 -2.82
CA ILE A 324 -18.16 -9.88 -3.46
C ILE A 324 -16.65 -9.65 -3.64
N LEU A 325 -15.82 -10.26 -2.80
CA LEU A 325 -14.35 -10.16 -2.91
C LEU A 325 -13.77 -10.92 -4.10
N CYS A 326 -14.43 -11.99 -4.54
CA CYS A 326 -14.10 -12.77 -5.72
C CYS A 326 -14.79 -12.27 -7.00
N ARG A 327 -15.34 -11.05 -6.99
CA ARG A 327 -15.94 -10.39 -8.17
C ARG A 327 -15.17 -9.13 -8.58
N GLU A 328 -14.94 -8.96 -9.88
CA GLU A 328 -14.28 -7.78 -10.45
C GLU A 328 -15.06 -6.50 -10.10
N GLY A 329 -14.33 -5.47 -9.66
CA GLY A 329 -14.90 -4.21 -9.19
C GLY A 329 -15.50 -4.28 -7.78
N TRP A 330 -15.52 -5.47 -7.15
CA TRP A 330 -16.22 -5.74 -5.89
C TRP A 330 -17.68 -5.30 -5.94
N GLN A 331 -18.37 -5.77 -6.96
CA GLN A 331 -19.76 -5.49 -7.26
C GLN A 331 -20.45 -6.80 -7.65
N MET A 332 -21.74 -6.90 -7.35
CA MET A 332 -22.56 -8.10 -7.60
C MET A 332 -22.48 -8.59 -9.06
N ASN A 333 -22.48 -7.66 -10.03
CA ASN A 333 -22.43 -7.97 -11.46
C ASN A 333 -21.00 -8.12 -12.02
N GLY A 334 -20.00 -8.15 -11.15
CA GLY A 334 -18.60 -8.36 -11.53
C GLY A 334 -18.35 -9.78 -12.04
N ARG A 335 -17.43 -9.91 -13.00
CA ARG A 335 -16.92 -11.24 -13.41
C ARG A 335 -16.16 -11.89 -12.26
N ARG A 336 -16.05 -13.21 -12.25
CA ARG A 336 -15.20 -13.92 -11.29
C ARG A 336 -13.76 -13.42 -11.39
N MET A 337 -13.17 -13.13 -10.24
CA MET A 337 -11.80 -12.66 -10.07
C MET A 337 -11.07 -13.62 -9.15
N GLU A 338 -9.95 -14.16 -9.60
CA GLU A 338 -9.15 -15.09 -8.81
C GLU A 338 -8.54 -14.39 -7.58
N PRO A 339 -8.43 -15.09 -6.44
CA PRO A 339 -7.72 -14.60 -5.27
C PRO A 339 -6.30 -14.14 -5.61
N ALA A 340 -5.88 -13.02 -5.03
CA ALA A 340 -4.56 -12.45 -5.32
C ALA A 340 -3.42 -13.42 -4.96
N VAL A 341 -3.61 -14.22 -3.91
CA VAL A 341 -2.65 -15.23 -3.45
C VAL A 341 -2.46 -16.35 -4.49
N ASP A 342 -3.55 -16.87 -5.05
CA ASP A 342 -3.53 -17.91 -6.08
C ASP A 342 -2.90 -17.43 -7.38
N MET A 343 -3.13 -16.17 -7.75
CA MET A 343 -2.49 -15.57 -8.92
C MET A 343 -0.96 -15.51 -8.76
N VAL A 344 -0.43 -15.26 -7.55
CA VAL A 344 1.03 -15.27 -7.32
C VAL A 344 1.59 -16.70 -7.40
N ILE A 345 0.86 -17.68 -6.88
CA ILE A 345 1.25 -19.09 -6.98
C ILE A 345 1.29 -19.52 -8.45
N SER A 346 0.24 -19.21 -9.20
CA SER A 346 0.11 -19.48 -10.63
C SER A 346 1.23 -18.80 -11.44
N GLU A 347 1.59 -17.57 -11.10
CA GLU A 347 2.70 -16.86 -11.72
C GLU A 347 4.06 -17.54 -11.45
N GLY A 348 4.26 -18.10 -10.26
CA GLY A 348 5.43 -18.92 -9.93
C GLY A 348 5.53 -20.19 -10.78
N ILE A 349 4.39 -20.84 -11.04
CA ILE A 349 4.30 -22.00 -11.94
C ILE A 349 4.61 -21.58 -13.38
N ARG A 350 3.99 -20.50 -13.86
CA ARG A 350 4.20 -19.96 -15.23
C ARG A 350 5.67 -19.64 -15.51
N ARG A 351 6.39 -19.11 -14.51
CA ARG A 351 7.82 -18.79 -14.60
C ARG A 351 8.75 -20.00 -14.42
N GLY A 352 8.20 -21.19 -14.13
CA GLY A 352 8.99 -22.41 -13.93
C GLY A 352 9.90 -22.37 -12.69
N LEU A 353 9.49 -21.65 -11.64
CA LEU A 353 10.30 -21.49 -10.43
C LEU A 353 10.39 -22.77 -9.59
N ASN A 354 9.53 -23.76 -9.86
CA ASN A 354 9.51 -25.06 -9.18
C ASN A 354 9.55 -24.95 -7.65
N VAL A 355 8.77 -24.02 -7.10
CA VAL A 355 8.85 -23.64 -5.68
C VAL A 355 8.56 -24.80 -4.72
N HIS A 356 7.81 -25.80 -5.17
CA HIS A 356 7.56 -27.05 -4.45
C HIS A 356 8.86 -27.76 -4.01
N GLN A 357 9.95 -27.62 -4.77
CA GLN A 357 11.25 -28.21 -4.42
C GLN A 357 11.87 -27.58 -3.16
N HIS A 358 11.43 -26.37 -2.80
CA HIS A 358 11.94 -25.60 -1.66
C HIS A 358 11.03 -25.69 -0.42
N TYR A 359 9.94 -26.46 -0.43
CA TYR A 359 9.02 -26.48 0.71
C TYR A 359 9.65 -26.97 2.01
N LEU A 360 10.51 -27.99 1.96
CA LEU A 360 11.25 -28.43 3.14
C LEU A 360 12.17 -27.31 3.66
N ASP A 361 12.86 -26.63 2.75
CA ASP A 361 13.71 -25.48 3.08
C ASP A 361 12.88 -24.35 3.71
N PHE A 362 11.68 -24.08 3.19
CA PHE A 362 10.79 -23.05 3.73
C PHE A 362 10.32 -23.40 5.15
N VAL A 363 9.98 -24.65 5.41
CA VAL A 363 9.61 -25.12 6.76
C VAL A 363 10.77 -24.92 7.72
N LEU A 364 11.99 -25.31 7.33
CA LEU A 364 13.18 -25.21 8.19
C LEU A 364 13.77 -23.79 8.30
N TYR A 365 13.46 -22.91 7.34
CA TYR A 365 14.03 -21.57 7.27
C TYR A 365 13.78 -20.79 8.57
N GLY A 366 14.83 -20.19 9.13
CA GLY A 366 14.70 -19.33 10.30
C GLY A 366 14.59 -20.03 11.65
N TYR A 367 14.59 -21.37 11.66
CA TYR A 367 14.72 -22.16 12.89
C TYR A 367 16.17 -22.51 13.19
N VAL A 368 16.94 -22.88 12.17
CA VAL A 368 18.33 -23.34 12.31
C VAL A 368 19.27 -22.37 11.61
N ASP A 369 20.39 -22.05 12.25
CA ASP A 369 21.49 -21.31 11.63
C ASP A 369 22.24 -22.25 10.66
N PRO A 370 22.29 -21.93 9.35
CA PRO A 370 22.94 -22.78 8.35
C PRO A 370 24.41 -23.06 8.63
N CYS A 371 25.12 -22.12 9.27
CA CYS A 371 26.55 -22.23 9.52
C CYS A 371 26.87 -23.07 10.77
N THR A 372 26.04 -22.97 11.81
CA THR A 372 26.30 -23.62 13.10
C THR A 372 25.45 -24.85 13.35
N GLY A 373 24.37 -25.05 12.58
CA GLY A 373 23.41 -26.13 12.77
C GLY A 373 22.59 -25.99 14.07
N ARG A 374 22.67 -24.84 14.74
CA ARG A 374 22.00 -24.58 16.03
C ARG A 374 20.73 -23.78 15.85
N ASN A 375 19.80 -23.93 16.80
CA ASN A 375 18.56 -23.16 16.80
C ASN A 375 18.82 -21.66 16.96
N LEU A 376 18.21 -20.86 16.10
CA LEU A 376 18.35 -19.41 16.12
C LEU A 376 17.63 -18.81 17.35
N PRO A 377 18.29 -17.94 18.14
CA PRO A 377 17.70 -17.32 19.33
C PRO A 377 16.55 -16.40 18.95
N ALA A 378 15.48 -16.34 19.76
CA ALA A 378 14.32 -15.49 19.50
C ALA A 378 14.72 -14.02 19.15
N PRO A 379 14.09 -13.39 18.14
CA PRO A 379 14.46 -12.04 17.73
C PRO A 379 14.35 -11.04 18.87
N ARG A 380 15.35 -10.14 18.99
CA ARG A 380 15.34 -9.07 19.99
C ARG A 380 14.80 -7.79 19.35
N HIS A 381 13.93 -7.08 20.07
CA HIS A 381 13.60 -5.71 19.68
C HIS A 381 14.88 -4.84 19.70
N LEU A 382 15.16 -4.18 18.57
CA LEU A 382 16.34 -3.31 18.41
C LEU A 382 16.35 -2.13 19.41
N ARG A 383 15.17 -1.74 19.94
CA ARG A 383 15.08 -0.79 21.06
C ARG A 383 15.12 -1.53 22.39
N ARG A 384 16.20 -1.30 23.14
CA ARG A 384 16.47 -1.73 24.52
C ARG A 384 15.20 -1.72 25.39
N ASN A 385 14.60 -2.89 25.56
CA ASN A 385 13.93 -3.24 26.80
C ASN A 385 14.98 -3.98 27.65
N ASN A 386 15.76 -3.22 28.43
CA ASN A 386 16.90 -3.75 29.19
C ASN A 386 16.52 -4.85 30.21
N GLY A 387 15.23 -5.08 30.46
CA GLY A 387 14.73 -6.10 31.38
C GLY A 387 14.32 -7.44 30.75
N VAL A 388 14.26 -7.57 29.42
CA VAL A 388 13.80 -8.81 28.77
C VAL A 388 14.99 -9.72 28.46
N VAL A 389 15.21 -10.73 29.32
CA VAL A 389 16.18 -11.80 29.08
C VAL A 389 15.56 -12.83 28.14
N MET A 390 15.92 -12.76 26.85
CA MET A 390 15.52 -13.78 25.89
C MET A 390 16.41 -15.03 26.04
N PRO A 391 15.85 -16.25 25.89
CA PRO A 391 16.63 -17.48 25.85
C PRO A 391 17.75 -17.41 24.79
N ARG A 392 18.90 -18.03 25.10
CA ARG A 392 20.06 -18.09 24.17
C ARG A 392 19.80 -18.99 22.96
N GLU A 393 18.80 -19.85 23.03
CA GLU A 393 18.38 -20.77 21.97
C GLU A 393 16.94 -20.46 21.56
N GLY A 394 16.59 -20.74 20.31
CA GLY A 394 15.21 -20.63 19.82
C GLY A 394 14.26 -21.63 20.50
N TRP A 395 12.96 -21.43 20.27
CA TRP A 395 11.80 -22.27 20.63
C TRP A 395 12.07 -23.78 20.94
N PRO A 396 11.31 -24.35 21.89
CA PRO A 396 11.30 -24.04 23.32
C PRO A 396 12.50 -24.71 24.02
N GLY A 397 12.94 -24.13 25.15
CA GLY A 397 13.87 -24.83 26.04
C GLY A 397 13.22 -26.12 26.57
N LYS A 398 14.01 -27.19 26.67
CA LYS A 398 13.55 -28.56 27.01
C LYS A 398 12.47 -28.61 28.11
N LEU A 399 12.68 -27.88 29.21
CA LEU A 399 11.73 -27.79 30.33
C LEU A 399 10.33 -27.29 29.98
N LEU A 400 10.21 -26.34 29.05
CA LEU A 400 8.93 -25.77 28.64
C LEU A 400 8.21 -26.70 27.66
N SER A 401 8.99 -27.39 26.81
CA SER A 401 8.48 -28.47 25.95
C SER A 401 7.93 -29.62 26.79
N ASP A 402 8.69 -30.08 27.78
CA ASP A 402 8.31 -31.19 28.65
C ASP A 402 7.01 -30.87 29.43
N ARG A 403 6.86 -29.63 29.94
CA ARG A 403 5.62 -29.20 30.61
C ARG A 403 4.42 -29.07 29.69
N MET A 404 4.63 -28.60 28.46
CA MET A 404 3.53 -28.51 27.48
C MET A 404 3.06 -29.90 27.07
N VAL A 405 4.01 -30.82 26.82
CA VAL A 405 3.72 -32.23 26.53
C VAL A 405 2.99 -32.86 27.72
N GLU A 406 3.45 -32.64 28.94
CA GLU A 406 2.78 -33.15 30.16
C GLU A 406 1.33 -32.63 30.29
N LYS A 407 1.10 -31.34 30.02
CA LYS A 407 -0.25 -30.77 30.07
C LYS A 407 -1.17 -31.35 28.98
N LEU A 408 -0.64 -31.55 27.77
CA LEU A 408 -1.39 -32.17 26.67
C LEU A 408 -1.66 -33.66 26.97
N ASP A 409 -0.69 -34.38 27.53
CA ASP A 409 -0.86 -35.78 27.94
C ASP A 409 -1.96 -35.93 29.01
N ASP A 410 -2.07 -34.97 29.94
CA ASP A 410 -3.12 -34.94 30.95
C ASP A 410 -4.49 -34.56 30.35
N GLU A 411 -4.53 -33.57 29.45
CA GLU A 411 -5.75 -33.06 28.81
C GLU A 411 -6.36 -34.06 27.82
N PHE A 412 -5.53 -34.79 27.09
CA PHE A 412 -5.94 -35.82 26.13
C PHE A 412 -5.89 -37.25 26.70
N GLY A 413 -5.61 -37.39 28.01
CA GLY A 413 -5.67 -38.69 28.70
C GLY A 413 -4.62 -39.72 28.24
N VAL A 414 -3.60 -39.32 27.51
CA VAL A 414 -2.54 -40.19 26.96
C VAL A 414 -1.79 -40.93 28.08
N ARG A 415 -1.67 -40.31 29.27
CA ARG A 415 -1.09 -40.96 30.46
C ARG A 415 -1.95 -42.07 31.06
N ARG A 416 -3.28 -42.07 30.86
CA ARG A 416 -4.14 -43.14 31.38
C ARG A 416 -3.94 -44.46 30.63
N LEU A 417 -3.70 -44.39 29.32
CA LEU A 417 -3.52 -45.58 28.48
C LEU A 417 -2.23 -46.35 28.82
N ARG A 418 -1.13 -45.66 29.15
CA ARG A 418 0.13 -46.33 29.54
C ARG A 418 0.03 -47.17 30.81
N ASN A 419 -0.78 -46.73 31.78
CA ASN A 419 -0.93 -47.45 33.04
C ASN A 419 -1.91 -48.63 32.95
N GLU A 420 -2.81 -48.62 31.96
CA GLU A 420 -3.72 -49.74 31.68
C GLU A 420 -2.99 -50.85 30.88
N ASP A 421 -2.16 -50.48 29.90
CA ASP A 421 -1.35 -51.44 29.12
C ASP A 421 -0.24 -52.13 29.96
N GLU A 422 0.28 -51.46 31.01
CA GLU A 422 1.24 -52.08 31.94
C GLU A 422 0.58 -53.05 32.95
N MET A 423 -0.73 -52.95 33.17
CA MET A 423 -1.46 -53.91 34.04
C MET A 423 -1.85 -55.19 33.28
N ASP A 424 -2.14 -55.11 31.98
CA ASP A 424 -2.62 -56.26 31.20
C ASP A 424 -1.52 -57.22 30.72
N THR A 425 -0.24 -56.87 30.89
CA THR A 425 0.90 -57.75 30.54
C THR A 425 1.42 -58.60 31.71
N SER A 426 0.70 -58.62 32.83
CA SER A 426 1.08 -59.33 34.06
C SER A 426 0.17 -60.52 34.44
N SER A 427 -0.52 -61.12 33.47
CA SER A 427 -1.30 -62.36 33.65
C SER A 427 -0.65 -63.59 33.02
#